data_AF-A0A9C8LIN2-F1
#
_entry.id   AF-A0A9C8LIN2-F1
#
_cell.length_a   1.000
_cell.length_b   1.000
_cell.length_c   1.000
_cell.angle_alpha   90.00
_cell.angle_beta   90.00
_cell.angle_gamma   90.00
#
_symmetry.space_group_name_H-M   'P 1'
#
loop_
_entity.id
_entity.type
_entity.pdbx_description
1 polymer ?
#
loop_
_entity_poly.entity_id
_entity_poly.type
_entity_poly.pdbx_seq_one_letter_code
_entity_poly.pdbx_strand_id
1 'polypeptide(L)'
;MKKIKTSLAGAVAFSALSLPAWAQDSIKVGVLHSLSGTMAIPETTLKDTMLMLIDEQNKKGGVLGKQLEAVVVDPASDWPLFAEKARELLTVSDVDVMFGCWTSVSMAVMDTDHHLSKPVLIDEILADGQFDIISQTEEVPGDAWTDFMPESAVLTSDRKDLGCGMYNTETQSCVQIKSNY
;
A
#
# COMPACT_ATOMS: atom_id res chain seq x y z
N MET A 1 -46.93 -16.49 67.02
CA MET A 1 -45.76 -16.16 66.17
C MET A 1 -46.20 -15.14 65.14
N LYS A 2 -45.53 -13.98 65.10
CA LYS A 2 -46.05 -12.70 64.58
C LYS A 2 -45.06 -12.15 63.55
N LYS A 3 -45.53 -11.94 62.31
CA LYS A 3 -45.07 -11.03 61.25
C LYS A 3 -43.56 -10.96 60.91
N ILE A 4 -43.20 -11.36 59.69
CA ILE A 4 -42.04 -10.78 58.99
C ILE A 4 -42.51 -10.24 57.64
N LYS A 5 -42.10 -8.99 57.40
CA LYS A 5 -42.56 -8.06 56.39
C LYS A 5 -41.86 -8.32 55.05
N THR A 6 -42.64 -8.13 54.00
CA THR A 6 -42.27 -7.83 52.62
C THR A 6 -41.10 -6.83 52.52
N SER A 7 -40.11 -7.13 51.68
CA SER A 7 -39.25 -6.12 51.08
C SER A 7 -39.09 -6.45 49.60
N LEU A 8 -39.75 -5.64 48.76
CA LEU A 8 -39.68 -5.67 47.31
C LEU A 8 -38.44 -4.88 46.91
N ALA A 9 -37.32 -5.55 46.64
CA ALA A 9 -36.19 -4.93 45.96
C ALA A 9 -36.51 -4.93 44.45
N GLY A 10 -36.87 -3.76 43.93
CA GLY A 10 -37.16 -3.56 42.52
C GLY A 10 -35.95 -3.90 41.65
N ALA A 11 -36.07 -4.95 40.84
CA ALA A 11 -35.17 -5.18 39.73
C ALA A 11 -35.46 -4.09 38.68
N VAL A 12 -34.61 -3.06 38.64
CA VAL A 12 -34.54 -2.16 37.48
C VAL A 12 -33.98 -2.99 36.33
N ALA A 13 -34.87 -3.54 35.50
CA ALA A 13 -34.51 -4.13 34.24
C ALA A 13 -33.93 -3.00 33.37
N PHE A 14 -32.60 -2.93 33.31
CA PHE A 14 -31.89 -2.12 32.34
C PHE A 14 -32.17 -2.74 30.97
N SER A 15 -33.27 -2.31 30.34
CA SER A 15 -33.54 -2.61 28.94
C SER A 15 -32.40 -1.98 28.15
N ALA A 16 -31.43 -2.80 27.74
CA ALA A 16 -30.40 -2.39 26.82
C ALA A 16 -31.10 -1.95 25.53
N LEU A 17 -31.24 -0.64 25.36
CA LEU A 17 -31.62 -0.04 24.09
C LEU A 17 -30.54 -0.46 23.09
N SER A 18 -30.86 -1.45 22.27
CA SER A 18 -30.08 -1.81 21.10
C SER A 18 -30.10 -0.61 20.18
N LEU A 19 -29.10 0.26 20.31
CA LEU A 19 -28.84 1.29 19.32
C LEU A 19 -28.67 0.57 17.98
N PRO A 20 -29.31 1.06 16.89
CA PRO A 20 -29.09 0.48 15.59
C PRO A 20 -27.59 0.60 15.29
N ALA A 21 -26.94 -0.55 15.10
CA ALA A 21 -25.59 -0.58 14.55
C ALA A 21 -25.70 0.01 13.14
N TRP A 22 -25.29 1.26 12.98
CA TRP A 22 -25.15 1.85 11.67
C TRP A 22 -24.14 0.99 10.93
N ALA A 23 -24.55 0.39 9.81
CA ALA A 23 -23.62 -0.23 8.88
C ALA A 23 -22.60 0.84 8.52
N GLN A 24 -21.38 0.71 9.03
CA GLN A 24 -20.31 1.60 8.61
C GLN A 24 -19.95 1.22 7.19
N ASP A 25 -20.18 2.15 6.25
CA ASP A 25 -19.60 2.05 4.91
C ASP A 25 -18.10 1.80 5.06
N SER A 26 -17.61 0.67 4.53
CA SER A 26 -16.19 0.34 4.45
C SER A 26 -15.49 1.30 3.47
N ILE A 27 -14.18 1.49 3.66
CA ILE A 27 -13.33 2.15 2.65
C ILE A 27 -12.80 1.05 1.74
N LYS A 28 -13.19 1.08 0.47
CA LYS A 28 -12.76 0.10 -0.52
C LYS A 28 -11.39 0.47 -1.10
N VAL A 29 -10.45 -0.45 -1.01
CA VAL A 29 -9.09 -0.33 -1.49
C VAL A 29 -8.91 -1.25 -2.69
N GLY A 30 -8.84 -0.69 -3.89
CA GLY A 30 -8.52 -1.41 -5.11
C GLY A 30 -7.06 -1.86 -5.10
N VAL A 31 -6.80 -3.14 -5.38
CA VAL A 31 -5.45 -3.72 -5.48
C VAL A 31 -5.26 -4.23 -6.90
N LEU A 32 -4.51 -3.47 -7.70
CA LEU A 32 -4.29 -3.70 -9.14
C LEU A 32 -2.86 -4.18 -9.39
N HIS A 33 -2.63 -5.47 -9.12
CA HIS A 33 -1.34 -6.15 -9.26
C HIS A 33 -1.50 -7.44 -10.06
N SER A 34 -0.58 -7.71 -10.96
CA SER A 34 -0.51 -8.91 -11.80
C SER A 34 -0.37 -10.15 -10.90
N LEU A 35 -1.38 -11.01 -10.92
CA LEU A 35 -1.37 -12.32 -10.26
C LEU A 35 -1.10 -13.45 -11.26
N SER A 36 -1.14 -13.11 -12.56
CA SER A 36 -0.69 -13.93 -13.67
C SER A 36 0.19 -13.13 -14.65
N GLY A 37 0.80 -13.83 -15.61
CA GLY A 37 1.74 -13.24 -16.57
C GLY A 37 3.18 -13.11 -16.04
N THR A 38 4.00 -12.33 -16.73
CA THR A 38 5.45 -12.23 -16.47
C THR A 38 5.79 -11.56 -15.13
N MET A 39 4.89 -10.73 -14.60
CA MET A 39 5.07 -10.02 -13.34
C MET A 39 4.39 -10.69 -12.13
N ALA A 40 3.80 -11.87 -12.30
CA ALA A 40 3.05 -12.55 -11.24
C ALA A 40 3.87 -12.77 -9.95
N ILE A 41 5.13 -13.19 -10.07
CA ILE A 41 5.99 -13.50 -8.91
C ILE A 41 6.25 -12.25 -8.05
N PRO A 42 6.82 -11.15 -8.59
CA PRO A 42 7.07 -9.95 -7.79
C PRO A 42 5.78 -9.27 -7.33
N GLU A 43 4.75 -9.18 -8.18
CA GLU A 43 3.53 -8.42 -7.87
C GLU A 43 2.59 -9.16 -6.90
N THR A 44 2.68 -10.50 -6.80
CA THR A 44 1.99 -11.26 -5.74
C THR A 44 2.44 -10.83 -4.34
N THR A 45 3.75 -10.64 -4.15
CA THR A 45 4.31 -10.18 -2.87
C THR A 45 3.73 -8.81 -2.49
N LEU A 46 3.59 -7.89 -3.45
CA LEU A 46 3.02 -6.57 -3.22
C LEU A 46 1.55 -6.63 -2.81
N LYS A 47 0.75 -7.46 -3.50
CA LYS A 47 -0.64 -7.71 -3.10
C LYS A 47 -0.71 -8.30 -1.69
N ASP A 48 0.17 -9.25 -1.32
CA ASP A 48 0.16 -9.85 0.02
C ASP A 48 0.53 -8.84 1.10
N THR A 49 1.52 -7.98 0.83
CA THR A 49 1.85 -6.86 1.71
C THR A 49 0.68 -5.92 1.89
N MET A 50 -0.04 -5.57 0.82
CA MET A 50 -1.22 -4.69 0.92
C MET A 50 -2.32 -5.32 1.78
N LEU A 51 -2.62 -6.61 1.59
CA LEU A 51 -3.62 -7.32 2.40
C LEU A 51 -3.21 -7.42 3.87
N MET A 52 -1.92 -7.67 4.14
CA MET A 52 -1.37 -7.67 5.49
C MET A 52 -1.53 -6.29 6.16
N LEU A 53 -1.19 -5.21 5.46
CA LEU A 53 -1.32 -3.84 5.98
C LEU A 53 -2.78 -3.45 6.24
N ILE A 54 -3.69 -3.86 5.35
CA ILE A 54 -5.14 -3.67 5.52
C ILE A 54 -5.62 -4.37 6.79
N ASP A 55 -5.24 -5.64 6.99
CA ASP A 55 -5.61 -6.40 8.18
C ASP A 55 -5.04 -5.77 9.47
N GLU A 56 -3.77 -5.36 9.46
CA GLU A 56 -3.17 -4.66 10.59
C GLU A 56 -3.88 -3.33 10.90
N GLN A 57 -4.23 -2.55 9.89
CA GLN A 57 -4.91 -1.28 10.07
C GLN A 57 -6.33 -1.48 10.60
N ASN A 58 -7.05 -2.47 10.08
CA ASN A 58 -8.37 -2.87 10.54
C ASN A 58 -8.36 -3.32 12.02
N LYS A 59 -7.34 -4.08 12.43
CA LYS A 59 -7.10 -4.44 13.84
C LYS A 59 -6.85 -3.23 14.74
N LYS A 60 -6.31 -2.13 14.20
CA LYS A 60 -6.12 -0.85 14.91
C LYS A 60 -7.38 0.04 14.93
N GLY A 61 -8.51 -0.45 14.43
CA GLY A 61 -9.77 0.29 14.37
C GLY A 61 -10.03 0.96 13.02
N GLY A 62 -9.27 0.61 11.98
CA GLY A 62 -9.45 1.09 10.61
C GLY A 62 -8.91 2.50 10.38
N VAL A 63 -9.51 3.21 9.42
CA VAL A 63 -9.15 4.57 9.02
C VAL A 63 -10.41 5.43 9.05
N LEU A 64 -10.34 6.60 9.70
CA LEU A 64 -11.50 7.48 9.91
C LEU A 64 -12.68 6.76 10.58
N GLY A 65 -12.36 5.78 11.44
CA GLY A 65 -13.31 4.88 12.09
C GLY A 65 -13.84 3.76 11.21
N LYS A 66 -13.64 3.79 9.88
CA LYS A 66 -14.15 2.80 8.91
C LYS A 66 -13.16 1.66 8.71
N GLN A 67 -13.69 0.45 8.49
CA GLN A 67 -12.90 -0.71 8.10
C GLN A 67 -12.50 -0.61 6.63
N LEU A 68 -11.29 -1.06 6.30
CA LEU A 68 -10.78 -1.17 4.95
C LEU A 68 -11.22 -2.50 4.32
N GLU A 69 -11.66 -2.48 3.07
CA GLU A 69 -12.06 -3.65 2.30
C GLU A 69 -11.23 -3.73 1.01
N ALA A 70 -10.47 -4.81 0.84
CA ALA A 70 -9.64 -4.98 -0.36
C ALA A 70 -10.47 -5.51 -1.54
N VAL A 71 -10.37 -4.85 -2.70
CA VAL A 71 -10.90 -5.34 -3.98
C VAL A 71 -9.71 -5.68 -4.87
N VAL A 72 -9.41 -6.97 -5.03
CA VAL A 72 -8.22 -7.43 -5.77
C VAL A 72 -8.61 -7.84 -7.19
N VAL A 73 -7.87 -7.34 -8.18
CA VAL A 73 -8.06 -7.68 -9.61
C VAL A 73 -6.73 -8.07 -10.25
N ASP A 74 -6.76 -9.02 -11.19
CA ASP A 74 -5.58 -9.51 -11.91
C ASP A 74 -5.53 -8.97 -13.35
N PRO A 75 -4.60 -8.05 -13.66
CA PRO A 75 -4.38 -7.54 -15.01
C PRO A 75 -3.40 -8.38 -15.84
N ALA A 76 -2.94 -9.53 -15.35
CA ALA A 76 -2.18 -10.54 -16.11
C ALA A 76 -0.89 -10.06 -16.79
N SER A 77 -0.25 -9.00 -16.29
CA SER A 77 0.89 -8.33 -16.96
C SER A 77 0.56 -7.79 -18.36
N ASP A 78 -0.71 -7.49 -18.65
CA ASP A 78 -1.19 -7.01 -19.94
C ASP A 78 -1.67 -5.56 -19.86
N TRP A 79 -1.07 -4.67 -20.66
CA TRP A 79 -1.29 -3.22 -20.55
C TRP A 79 -2.74 -2.78 -20.83
N PRO A 80 -3.39 -3.26 -21.91
CA PRO A 80 -4.81 -2.99 -22.10
C PRO A 80 -5.68 -3.48 -20.93
N LEU A 81 -5.38 -4.67 -20.39
CA LEU A 81 -6.12 -5.22 -19.27
C LEU A 81 -5.92 -4.42 -17.98
N PHE A 82 -4.73 -3.87 -17.72
CA PHE A 82 -4.52 -2.90 -16.63
C PHE A 82 -5.47 -1.72 -16.72
N ALA A 83 -5.61 -1.11 -17.90
CA ALA A 83 -6.54 0.01 -18.10
C ALA A 83 -8.00 -0.42 -17.92
N GLU A 84 -8.39 -1.59 -18.42
CA GLU A 84 -9.73 -2.14 -18.22
C GLU A 84 -10.02 -2.38 -16.73
N LYS A 85 -9.11 -3.03 -16.00
CA LYS A 85 -9.27 -3.35 -14.58
C LYS A 85 -9.23 -2.13 -13.69
N ALA A 86 -8.45 -1.11 -14.04
CA ALA A 86 -8.53 0.19 -13.38
C ALA A 86 -9.95 0.77 -13.55
N ARG A 87 -10.51 0.79 -14.76
CA ARG A 87 -11.90 1.26 -14.98
C ARG A 87 -12.93 0.42 -14.24
N GLU A 88 -12.75 -0.89 -14.18
CA GLU A 88 -13.63 -1.80 -13.42
C GLU A 88 -13.61 -1.45 -11.93
N LEU A 89 -12.43 -1.25 -11.35
CA LEU A 89 -12.29 -0.83 -9.94
C LEU A 89 -13.01 0.49 -9.68
N LEU A 90 -12.88 1.45 -10.59
CA LEU A 90 -13.40 2.80 -10.43
C LEU A 90 -14.91 2.91 -10.68
N THR A 91 -15.40 2.29 -11.74
CA THR A 91 -16.78 2.49 -12.21
C THR A 91 -17.75 1.40 -11.78
N VAL A 92 -17.24 0.19 -11.50
CA VAL A 92 -18.07 -0.97 -11.11
C VAL A 92 -17.90 -1.28 -9.64
N SER A 93 -16.66 -1.36 -9.16
CA SER A 93 -16.38 -1.67 -7.76
C SER A 93 -16.49 -0.44 -6.85
N ASP A 94 -16.44 0.77 -7.43
CA ASP A 94 -16.57 2.05 -6.74
C ASP A 94 -15.59 2.14 -5.57
N VAL A 95 -14.31 1.93 -5.86
CA VAL A 95 -13.23 1.97 -4.85
C VAL A 95 -12.90 3.41 -4.46
N ASP A 96 -12.61 3.63 -3.17
CA ASP A 96 -12.22 4.95 -2.66
C ASP A 96 -10.76 5.30 -2.99
N VAL A 97 -9.91 4.28 -3.13
CA VAL A 97 -8.48 4.42 -3.44
C VAL A 97 -7.98 3.16 -4.16
N MET A 98 -6.95 3.30 -5.00
CA MET A 98 -6.33 2.17 -5.71
C MET A 98 -4.81 2.16 -5.50
N PHE A 99 -4.25 0.97 -5.27
CA PHE A 99 -2.82 0.70 -5.19
C PHE A 99 -2.46 -0.36 -6.25
N GLY A 100 -1.47 -0.08 -7.10
CA GLY A 100 -1.12 -0.99 -8.19
C GLY A 100 -0.15 -0.39 -9.20
N CYS A 101 -0.14 -0.94 -10.42
CA CYS A 101 0.64 -0.45 -11.56
C CYS A 101 2.16 -0.41 -11.30
N TRP A 102 2.71 -1.49 -10.75
CA TRP A 102 4.13 -1.64 -10.42
C TRP A 102 5.08 -1.33 -11.59
N THR A 103 4.71 -1.80 -12.77
CA THR A 103 5.48 -1.55 -13.98
C THR A 103 5.13 -0.18 -14.57
N SER A 104 6.05 0.76 -14.37
CA SER A 104 6.03 2.10 -14.98
C SER A 104 6.30 1.96 -16.47
N VAL A 105 5.24 1.84 -17.28
CA VAL A 105 5.34 1.96 -18.74
C VAL A 105 5.51 3.42 -19.19
N SER A 106 5.47 4.35 -18.24
CA SER A 106 5.61 5.79 -18.44
C SER A 106 6.63 6.33 -17.42
N MET A 107 7.77 6.77 -17.95
CA MET A 107 8.75 7.65 -17.29
C MET A 107 9.50 7.05 -16.10
N ALA A 108 10.61 6.38 -16.40
CA ALA A 108 11.68 6.17 -15.42
C ALA A 108 13.00 6.67 -16.01
N VAL A 109 13.76 7.41 -15.22
CA VAL A 109 15.13 7.79 -15.55
C VAL A 109 16.07 6.76 -14.91
N MET A 110 17.01 6.25 -15.70
CA MET A 110 18.11 5.45 -15.17
C MET A 110 19.20 6.39 -14.69
N ASP A 111 19.42 6.40 -13.38
CA ASP A 111 20.51 7.16 -12.79
C ASP A 111 21.86 6.47 -13.03
N THR A 112 22.94 7.21 -12.80
CA THR A 112 24.30 6.69 -13.09
C THR A 112 24.64 5.45 -12.27
N ASP A 113 24.03 5.31 -11.10
CA ASP A 113 24.18 4.21 -10.17
C ASP A 113 23.19 3.05 -10.46
N HIS A 114 22.51 3.09 -11.61
CA HIS A 114 21.55 2.10 -12.11
C HIS A 114 20.26 1.96 -11.28
N HIS A 115 19.99 2.91 -10.38
CA HIS A 115 18.66 3.02 -9.77
C HIS A 115 17.68 3.72 -10.72
N LEU A 116 16.41 3.40 -10.55
CA LEU A 116 15.32 3.99 -11.32
C LEU A 116 14.69 5.11 -10.51
N SER A 117 14.73 6.31 -11.08
CA SER A 117 14.09 7.49 -10.52
C SER A 117 12.79 7.76 -11.25
N LYS A 118 11.73 8.02 -10.49
CA LYS A 118 10.37 8.15 -11.02
C LYS A 118 9.66 9.34 -10.37
N PRO A 119 8.84 10.09 -11.11
CA PRO A 119 7.99 11.10 -10.50
C PRO A 119 6.84 10.44 -9.72
N VAL A 120 6.37 11.11 -8.68
CA VAL A 120 5.07 10.81 -8.06
C VAL A 120 4.01 11.57 -8.83
N LEU A 121 3.07 10.82 -9.39
CA LEU A 121 1.91 11.36 -10.11
C LEU A 121 0.68 11.27 -9.20
N ILE A 122 -0.05 12.38 -9.13
CA ILE A 122 -1.36 12.44 -8.50
C ILE A 122 -2.34 12.81 -9.60
N ASP A 123 -3.32 11.93 -9.83
CA ASP A 123 -4.22 12.03 -10.96
C ASP A 123 -5.67 12.10 -10.50
N GLU A 124 -6.50 12.83 -11.24
CA GLU A 124 -7.96 12.74 -11.16
C GLU A 124 -8.46 11.66 -12.12
N ILE A 125 -9.44 10.88 -11.68
CA ILE A 125 -10.12 9.90 -12.51
C ILE A 125 -11.24 10.59 -13.28
N LEU A 126 -11.15 10.59 -14.60
CA LEU A 126 -12.15 11.14 -15.49
C LEU A 126 -13.37 10.21 -15.62
N ALA A 127 -14.50 10.75 -16.08
CA ALA A 127 -15.75 9.99 -16.25
C ALA A 127 -15.64 8.86 -17.29
N ASP A 128 -14.68 8.93 -18.20
CA ASP A 128 -14.38 7.85 -19.14
C ASP A 128 -13.41 6.80 -18.55
N GLY A 129 -12.92 7.01 -17.33
CA GLY A 129 -11.98 6.14 -16.62
C GLY A 129 -10.53 6.27 -17.08
N GLN A 130 -10.20 7.34 -17.80
CA GLN A 130 -8.81 7.78 -17.98
C GLN A 130 -8.34 8.60 -16.77
N PHE A 131 -7.02 8.75 -16.64
CA PHE A 131 -6.38 9.57 -15.62
C PHE A 131 -5.97 10.91 -16.22
N ASP A 132 -6.26 12.02 -15.53
CA ASP A 132 -5.70 13.35 -15.83
C ASP A 132 -4.71 13.74 -14.73
N ILE A 133 -3.46 14.00 -15.10
CA ILE A 133 -2.39 14.29 -14.14
C ILE A 133 -2.61 15.70 -13.59
N ILE A 134 -3.04 15.79 -12.32
CA ILE A 134 -3.30 17.08 -11.65
C ILE A 134 -2.06 17.60 -10.91
N SER A 135 -1.14 16.71 -10.55
CA SER A 135 0.14 17.07 -9.94
C SER A 135 1.21 16.03 -10.27
N GLN A 136 2.41 16.51 -10.53
CA GLN A 136 3.59 15.69 -10.79
C GLN A 136 4.79 16.30 -10.06
N THR A 137 5.58 15.45 -9.39
CA THR A 137 6.89 15.85 -8.87
C THR A 137 7.95 15.80 -9.97
N GLU A 138 9.11 16.43 -9.73
CA GLU A 138 10.34 16.03 -10.41
C GLU A 138 10.65 14.55 -10.09
N GLU A 139 11.57 13.93 -10.85
CA GLU A 139 12.01 12.58 -10.57
C GLU A 139 12.46 12.44 -9.12
N VAL A 140 11.85 11.51 -8.39
CA VAL A 140 12.28 11.17 -7.03
C VAL A 140 13.47 10.21 -7.16
N PRO A 141 14.67 10.59 -6.68
CA PRO A 141 15.83 9.73 -6.72
C PRO A 141 15.56 8.41 -6.00
N GLY A 142 15.84 7.29 -6.67
CA GLY A 142 15.81 5.99 -6.03
C GLY A 142 16.95 5.86 -5.03
N ASP A 143 16.66 5.49 -3.78
CA ASP A 143 17.70 5.08 -2.84
C ASP A 143 18.02 3.59 -3.01
N ALA A 144 19.30 3.28 -2.96
CA ALA A 144 19.83 1.93 -3.14
C ALA A 144 19.55 1.03 -1.94
N TRP A 145 19.43 1.63 -0.75
CA TRP A 145 19.16 0.92 0.49
C TRP A 145 18.10 1.63 1.33
N THR A 146 17.51 0.88 2.26
CA THR A 146 16.56 1.44 3.21
C THR A 146 17.29 2.15 4.35
N ASP A 147 16.83 3.35 4.69
CA ASP A 147 17.26 4.08 5.89
C ASP A 147 16.82 3.42 7.20
N PHE A 148 15.88 2.47 7.12
CA PHE A 148 15.23 1.88 8.30
C PHE A 148 15.94 0.64 8.85
N MET A 149 16.90 0.07 8.12
CA MET A 149 17.70 -1.06 8.60
C MET A 149 19.10 -0.57 8.99
N PRO A 150 19.54 -0.78 10.25
CA PRO A 150 20.84 -0.28 10.72
C PRO A 150 22.03 -0.67 9.84
N GLU A 151 22.00 -1.89 9.29
CA GLU A 151 23.05 -2.42 8.41
C GLU A 151 23.10 -1.74 7.04
N SER A 152 21.99 -1.18 6.56
CA SER A 152 21.88 -0.63 5.22
C SER A 152 21.80 0.90 5.19
N ALA A 153 21.35 1.54 6.28
CA ALA A 153 21.29 2.99 6.44
C ALA A 153 22.66 3.68 6.33
N VAL A 154 23.74 2.91 6.48
CA VAL A 154 25.13 3.40 6.39
C VAL A 154 25.75 3.18 5.00
N LEU A 155 25.01 2.57 4.07
CA LEU A 155 25.49 2.18 2.76
C LEU A 155 25.16 3.24 1.70
N THR A 156 26.06 3.41 0.75
CA THR A 156 25.87 4.28 -0.42
C THR A 156 26.43 3.62 -1.68
N SER A 157 25.83 3.93 -2.83
CA SER A 157 26.07 3.27 -4.12
C SER A 157 27.10 4.05 -4.95
N ASP A 158 27.63 3.36 -5.97
CA ASP A 158 28.35 3.91 -7.13
C ASP A 158 29.35 5.06 -6.84
N ARG A 159 30.28 4.81 -5.92
CA ARG A 159 31.45 5.67 -5.70
C ARG A 159 32.49 5.38 -6.78
N LYS A 160 32.30 5.97 -7.97
CA LYS A 160 33.20 5.83 -9.14
C LYS A 160 34.65 6.19 -8.82
N ASP A 161 34.85 7.17 -7.95
CA ASP A 161 36.15 7.59 -7.43
C ASP A 161 36.85 6.48 -6.61
N LEU A 162 36.07 5.61 -5.98
CA LEU A 162 36.54 4.54 -5.11
C LEU A 162 36.47 3.14 -5.75
N GLY A 163 35.89 3.02 -6.95
CA GLY A 163 35.66 1.73 -7.61
C GLY A 163 34.79 0.78 -6.77
N CYS A 164 33.86 1.33 -5.99
CA CYS A 164 33.09 0.60 -5.00
C CYS A 164 31.58 0.70 -5.26
N GLY A 165 30.92 -0.46 -5.41
CA GLY A 165 29.48 -0.54 -5.65
C GLY A 165 28.63 -0.45 -4.38
N MET A 166 29.18 -0.87 -3.24
CA MET A 166 28.52 -0.79 -1.92
C MET A 166 29.53 -0.27 -0.90
N TYR A 167 29.47 1.03 -0.61
CA TYR A 167 30.39 1.72 0.28
C TYR A 167 29.73 2.00 1.62
N ASN A 168 30.39 1.63 2.71
CA ASN A 168 29.94 1.94 4.06
C ASN A 168 30.54 3.28 4.50
N THR A 169 29.66 4.26 4.75
CA THR A 169 30.06 5.65 5.04
C THR A 169 30.65 5.84 6.43
N GLU A 170 30.29 5.00 7.40
CA GLU A 170 30.82 5.06 8.77
C GLU A 170 32.23 4.46 8.87
N THR A 171 32.41 3.26 8.32
CA THR A 171 33.69 2.54 8.35
C THR A 171 34.64 2.99 7.25
N GLN A 172 34.15 3.83 6.32
CA GLN A 172 34.88 4.29 5.14
C GLN A 172 35.47 3.14 4.32
N SER A 173 34.73 2.04 4.21
CA SER A 173 35.20 0.81 3.59
C SER A 173 34.26 0.32 2.51
N CYS A 174 34.84 -0.33 1.50
CA CYS A 174 34.05 -0.97 0.46
C CYS A 174 33.58 -2.35 0.94
N VAL A 175 32.27 -2.51 1.08
CA VAL A 175 31.65 -3.78 1.49
C VAL A 175 31.63 -4.76 0.32
N GLN A 176 31.48 -4.26 -0.91
CA GLN A 176 31.48 -5.09 -2.12
C GLN A 176 32.25 -4.44 -3.26
N ILE A 177 33.40 -5.05 -3.57
CA ILE A 177 34.33 -4.63 -4.62
C ILE A 177 33.98 -5.27 -5.98
N LYS A 178 33.25 -6.39 -5.99
CA LYS A 178 32.83 -7.10 -7.21
C LYS A 178 31.32 -7.31 -7.22
N SER A 179 30.67 -7.08 -8.36
CA SER A 179 29.29 -7.51 -8.59
C SER A 179 29.13 -8.99 -8.25
N ASN A 180 28.03 -9.34 -7.58
CA ASN A 180 27.66 -10.74 -7.33
C ASN A 180 26.98 -11.38 -8.56
N TYR A 181 26.85 -10.61 -9.64
CA TYR A 181 26.33 -10.98 -10.95
C TYR A 181 27.43 -10.87 -12.00
#